data_AF-A0A974CIL3-F1
#
_entry.id   AF-A0A974CIL3-F1
#
_cell.length_a   1.000
_cell.length_b   1.000
_cell.length_c   1.000
_cell.angle_alpha   90.00
_cell.angle_beta   90.00
_cell.angle_gamma   90.00
#
_symmetry.space_group_name_H-M   'P 1'
#
loop_
_entity.id
_entity.type
_entity.pdbx_description
1 polymer ?
#
loop_
_entity_poly.entity_id
_entity_poly.type
_entity_poly.pdbx_seq_one_letter_code
_entity_poly.pdbx_strand_id
1 'polypeptide(L)'
;MYLIWWLCPLVQRFWIRIYNKIYSIFNIPIPKHPCTALLCKKPDTLTSNQFQLFLLIVAAMTAAKQTIAKAWKTKHISIEDTKGKIDWIMVQEKMSSILLGSHQKYLLVWTPWIEYRFGTNDPITFLSI
;
A
#
# COMPACT_ATOMS: atom_id res chain seq x y z
N MET A 1 -16.28 11.60 -11.75
CA MET A 1 -15.73 11.65 -10.37
C MET A 1 -14.26 11.25 -10.26
N TYR A 2 -13.67 10.46 -11.19
CA TYR A 2 -12.24 10.08 -11.18
C TYR A 2 -11.25 11.26 -11.38
N LEU A 3 -11.65 12.27 -12.15
CA LEU A 3 -10.80 13.42 -12.50
C LEU A 3 -10.45 14.30 -11.28
N ILE A 4 -11.35 14.47 -10.32
CA ILE A 4 -11.12 15.33 -9.14
C ILE A 4 -9.99 14.79 -8.25
N TRP A 5 -9.91 13.46 -8.12
CA TRP A 5 -8.93 12.77 -7.28
C TRP A 5 -7.53 12.75 -7.90
N TRP A 6 -7.40 13.16 -9.17
CA TRP A 6 -6.13 13.16 -9.89
C TRP A 6 -5.67 14.57 -10.31
N LEU A 7 -6.61 15.45 -10.67
CA LEU A 7 -6.32 16.81 -11.12
C LEU A 7 -6.12 17.82 -9.98
N CYS A 8 -6.58 17.52 -8.75
CA CYS A 8 -6.36 18.40 -7.60
C CYS A 8 -4.86 18.42 -7.23
N PRO A 9 -4.17 19.58 -7.23
CA PRO A 9 -2.73 19.65 -6.98
C PRO A 9 -2.29 19.13 -5.61
N LEU A 10 -3.15 19.24 -4.58
CA LEU A 10 -2.88 18.66 -3.26
C LEU A 10 -2.88 17.14 -3.31
N VAL A 11 -3.91 16.56 -3.91
CA VAL A 11 -4.06 15.10 -4.02
C VAL A 11 -3.03 14.51 -4.97
N GLN A 12 -2.70 15.20 -6.07
CA GLN A 12 -1.66 14.79 -7.01
C GLN A 12 -0.28 14.72 -6.36
N ARG A 13 0.11 15.75 -5.59
CA ARG A 13 1.38 15.74 -4.82
C ARG A 13 1.41 14.60 -3.81
N PHE A 14 0.28 14.33 -3.16
CA PHE A 14 0.16 13.21 -2.26
C PHE A 14 0.31 11.85 -2.98
N TRP A 15 -0.34 11.66 -4.13
CA TRP A 15 -0.16 10.45 -4.94
C TRP A 15 1.30 10.24 -5.34
N ILE A 16 1.98 11.29 -5.81
CA ILE A 16 3.41 11.22 -6.16
C ILE A 16 4.24 10.73 -4.97
N ARG A 17 3.96 11.22 -3.75
CA ARG A 17 4.64 10.77 -2.53
C ARG A 17 4.38 9.29 -2.25
N ILE A 18 3.14 8.82 -2.41
CA ILE A 18 2.80 7.39 -2.25
C ILE A 18 3.56 6.53 -3.27
N TYR A 19 3.52 6.89 -4.55
CA TYR A 19 4.25 6.17 -5.60
C TYR A 19 5.75 6.14 -5.34
N ASN A 20 6.34 7.25 -4.90
CA ASN A 20 7.76 7.30 -4.56
C ASN A 20 8.10 6.41 -3.36
N LYS A 21 7.18 6.23 -2.40
CA LYS A 21 7.40 5.29 -1.29
C LYS A 21 7.27 3.84 -1.70
N ILE A 22 6.29 3.50 -2.53
CA ILE A 22 6.19 2.16 -3.10
C ILE A 22 7.45 1.85 -3.93
N TYR A 23 7.92 2.81 -4.73
CA TYR A 23 9.18 2.68 -5.47
C TYR A 23 10.36 2.45 -4.53
N SER A 24 10.48 3.17 -3.40
CA SER A 24 11.59 2.95 -2.48
C SER A 24 11.58 1.58 -1.79
N ILE A 25 10.41 0.95 -1.64
CA ILE A 25 10.27 -0.37 -0.99
C ILE A 25 10.62 -1.49 -1.97
N PHE A 26 10.15 -1.38 -3.22
CA PHE A 26 10.26 -2.48 -4.19
C PHE A 26 11.28 -2.26 -5.28
N ASN A 27 11.79 -1.05 -5.43
CA ASN A 27 12.67 -0.62 -6.52
C ASN A 27 12.09 -0.89 -7.92
N ILE A 28 10.76 -0.97 -8.04
CA ILE A 28 10.05 -1.22 -9.30
C ILE A 28 9.33 0.07 -9.73
N PRO A 29 9.62 0.60 -10.93
CA PRO A 29 8.94 1.78 -11.44
C PRO A 29 7.48 1.43 -11.80
N ILE A 30 6.54 1.81 -10.94
CA ILE A 30 5.12 1.68 -11.23
C ILE A 30 4.65 2.93 -11.98
N PRO A 31 3.99 2.77 -13.14
CA PRO A 31 3.39 3.88 -13.86
C PRO A 31 2.44 4.67 -12.94
N LYS A 32 2.65 5.99 -12.84
CA LYS A 32 1.78 6.88 -12.08
C LYS A 32 0.49 7.09 -12.86
N HIS A 33 -0.43 6.14 -12.77
CA HIS A 33 -1.66 6.14 -13.55
C HIS A 33 -2.91 6.15 -12.64
N PRO A 34 -3.94 6.96 -12.94
CA PRO A 34 -5.16 7.02 -12.13
C PRO A 34 -5.87 5.66 -12.05
N CYS A 35 -5.84 4.84 -13.10
CA CYS A 35 -6.44 3.50 -13.03
C CYS A 35 -5.73 2.58 -12.02
N THR A 36 -4.41 2.69 -11.88
CA THR A 36 -3.66 1.92 -10.87
C THR A 36 -3.96 2.45 -9.47
N ALA A 37 -3.97 3.78 -9.29
CA ALA A 37 -4.24 4.40 -8.00
C ALA A 37 -5.69 4.25 -7.51
N LEU A 38 -6.66 4.39 -8.41
CA LEU A 38 -8.08 4.46 -8.05
C LEU A 38 -8.76 3.11 -8.18
N LEU A 39 -8.51 2.41 -9.29
CA LEU A 39 -9.18 1.15 -9.62
C LEU A 39 -8.40 -0.08 -9.18
N CYS A 40 -7.20 0.10 -8.59
CA CYS A 40 -6.36 -1.01 -8.16
C CYS A 40 -6.08 -2.02 -9.30
N LYS A 41 -6.08 -1.54 -10.56
CA LYS A 41 -5.77 -2.39 -11.72
C LYS A 41 -4.29 -2.77 -11.67
N LYS A 42 -4.03 -4.04 -11.99
CA LYS A 42 -2.66 -4.54 -12.12
C LYS A 42 -1.91 -3.69 -13.16
N PRO A 43 -0.76 -3.08 -12.81
CA PRO A 43 0.10 -2.43 -13.77
C PRO A 43 0.62 -3.45 -14.79
N ASP A 44 0.65 -3.08 -16.07
CA ASP A 44 1.21 -3.92 -17.13
C ASP A 44 2.71 -4.22 -16.92
N THR A 45 3.38 -3.40 -16.11
CA THR A 45 4.78 -3.59 -15.72
C THR A 45 5.01 -4.76 -14.76
N LEU A 46 3.95 -5.28 -14.12
CA LEU A 46 4.07 -6.42 -13.21
C LEU A 46 3.83 -7.74 -13.95
N THR A 47 4.79 -8.66 -13.89
CA THR A 47 4.62 -10.02 -14.43
C THR A 47 3.62 -10.84 -13.58
N SER A 48 3.12 -11.96 -14.10
CA SER A 48 2.22 -12.85 -13.33
C SER A 48 2.83 -13.37 -12.03
N ASN A 49 4.17 -13.48 -11.98
CA ASN A 49 4.89 -13.96 -10.81
C ASN A 49 5.06 -12.88 -9.71
N GLN A 50 4.72 -11.63 -10.01
CA GLN A 50 4.78 -10.49 -9.07
C GLN A 50 3.42 -10.22 -8.39
N PHE A 51 2.65 -11.28 -8.12
CA PHE A 51 1.33 -11.16 -7.50
C PHE A 51 1.38 -10.56 -6.09
N GLN A 52 2.43 -10.87 -5.32
CA GLN A 52 2.60 -10.35 -3.95
C GLN A 52 2.83 -8.84 -3.92
N LEU A 53 3.67 -8.36 -4.84
CA LEU A 53 3.88 -6.92 -5.10
C LEU A 53 2.57 -6.23 -5.44
N PHE A 54 1.78 -6.84 -6.32
CA PHE A 54 0.48 -6.31 -6.68
C PHE A 54 -0.44 -6.17 -5.47
N LEU A 55 -0.54 -7.17 -4.60
CA LEU A 55 -1.38 -7.09 -3.39
C LEU A 55 -0.96 -5.95 -2.46
N LEU A 56 0.34 -5.76 -2.22
CA LEU A 56 0.81 -4.68 -1.37
C LEU A 56 0.60 -3.30 -2.00
N ILE A 57 0.76 -3.18 -3.33
CA ILE A 57 0.39 -1.96 -4.07
C ILE A 57 -1.11 -1.67 -3.88
N VAL A 58 -1.97 -2.68 -4.00
CA VAL A 58 -3.42 -2.53 -3.78
C VAL A 58 -3.73 -2.06 -2.36
N ALA A 59 -3.06 -2.62 -1.35
CA ALA A 59 -3.20 -2.18 0.03
C ALA A 59 -2.77 -0.71 0.22
N ALA A 60 -1.62 -0.32 -0.34
CA ALA A 60 -1.11 1.05 -0.28
C ALA A 60 -2.05 2.05 -0.98
N MET A 61 -2.56 1.71 -2.17
CA MET A 61 -3.53 2.54 -2.89
C MET A 61 -4.86 2.65 -2.14
N THR A 62 -5.30 1.58 -1.49
CA THR A 62 -6.54 1.56 -0.69
C THR A 62 -6.40 2.44 0.54
N ALA A 63 -5.29 2.33 1.28
CA ALA A 63 -4.97 3.19 2.40
C ALA A 63 -4.88 4.68 1.99
N ALA A 64 -4.23 4.96 0.86
CA ALA A 64 -4.13 6.31 0.31
C ALA A 64 -5.51 6.90 -0.03
N LYS A 65 -6.38 6.14 -0.70
CA LYS A 65 -7.77 6.55 -0.99
C LYS A 65 -8.54 6.89 0.27
N GLN A 66 -8.46 6.03 1.29
CA GLN A 66 -9.15 6.25 2.56
C GLN A 66 -8.60 7.48 3.29
N THR A 67 -7.29 7.71 3.22
CA THR A 67 -6.66 8.91 3.80
C THR A 67 -7.17 10.18 3.11
N ILE A 68 -7.22 10.19 1.78
CA ILE A 68 -7.78 11.32 1.00
C ILE A 68 -9.24 11.56 1.36
N ALA A 69 -10.05 10.50 1.43
CA ALA A 69 -11.46 10.59 1.78
C ALA A 69 -11.66 11.19 3.19
N LYS A 70 -10.86 10.74 4.16
CA LYS A 70 -10.90 11.26 5.54
C LYS A 70 -10.46 12.71 5.62
N ALA A 71 -9.41 13.06 4.87
CA ALA A 71 -8.86 14.41 4.82
C ALA A 71 -9.71 15.40 3.99
N TRP A 72 -10.76 14.93 3.32
CA TRP A 72 -11.60 15.77 2.46
C TRP A 72 -12.18 17.00 3.20
N LYS A 73 -12.52 16.84 4.48
CA LYS A 73 -13.05 17.93 5.32
C LYS A 73 -11.96 18.77 5.97
N THR A 74 -10.82 18.18 6.32
CA THR A 74 -9.76 18.85 7.08
C THR A 74 -8.66 19.47 6.21
N LYS A 75 -8.62 19.13 4.91
CA LYS A 75 -7.60 19.53 3.92
C LYS A 75 -6.16 19.15 4.30
N HIS A 76 -5.98 18.33 5.33
CA HIS A 76 -4.67 17.87 5.80
C HIS A 76 -4.50 16.39 5.44
N ILE A 77 -3.63 16.12 4.47
CA ILE A 77 -3.34 14.76 4.01
C ILE A 77 -1.94 14.36 4.50
N SER A 78 -1.87 13.46 5.46
CA SER A 78 -0.63 12.97 6.05
C SER A 78 -0.20 11.62 5.45
N ILE A 79 1.09 11.49 5.13
CA ILE A 79 1.68 10.20 4.74
C ILE A 79 1.73 9.24 5.93
N GLU A 80 1.88 9.76 7.16
CA GLU A 80 1.92 8.93 8.36
C GLU A 80 0.56 8.28 8.63
N ASP A 81 -0.53 9.00 8.40
CA ASP A 81 -1.88 8.44 8.48
C ASP A 81 -2.09 7.30 7.49
N THR A 82 -1.50 7.43 6.29
CA THR A 82 -1.54 6.36 5.28
C THR A 82 -0.71 5.16 5.69
N LYS A 83 0.49 5.35 6.26
CA LYS A 83 1.29 4.26 6.82
C LYS A 83 0.53 3.52 7.91
N GLY A 84 -0.03 4.24 8.88
CA GLY A 84 -0.85 3.64 9.92
C GLY A 84 -2.06 2.89 9.36
N LYS A 85 -2.64 3.34 8.24
CA LYS A 85 -3.71 2.61 7.58
C LYS A 85 -3.23 1.36 6.84
N ILE A 86 -2.03 1.38 6.25
CA ILE A 86 -1.39 0.18 5.69
C ILE A 86 -1.11 -0.82 6.82
N ASP A 87 -0.59 -0.37 7.96
CA ASP A 87 -0.35 -1.19 9.15
C ASP A 87 -1.65 -1.83 9.64
N TRP A 88 -2.76 -1.08 9.66
CA TRP A 88 -4.07 -1.62 9.99
C TRP A 88 -4.54 -2.69 9.00
N ILE A 89 -4.40 -2.47 7.68
CA ILE A 89 -4.75 -3.48 6.65
C ILE A 89 -3.91 -4.74 6.84
N MET A 90 -2.60 -4.59 7.06
CA MET A 90 -1.68 -5.68 7.32
C MET A 90 -2.11 -6.53 8.52
N VAL A 91 -2.47 -5.91 9.65
CA VAL A 91 -2.92 -6.65 10.85
C VAL A 91 -4.22 -7.41 10.59
N GLN A 92 -5.18 -6.79 9.88
CA GLN A 92 -6.43 -7.46 9.50
C GLN A 92 -6.17 -8.66 8.58
N GLU A 93 -5.31 -8.51 7.58
CA GLU A 93 -4.93 -9.62 6.70
C GLU A 93 -4.16 -10.72 7.44
N LYS A 94 -3.32 -10.37 8.43
CA LYS A 94 -2.66 -11.36 9.30
C LYS A 94 -3.69 -12.24 9.99
N MET A 95 -4.68 -11.63 10.64
CA MET A 95 -5.77 -12.34 11.33
C MET A 95 -6.53 -13.25 10.37
N SER A 96 -6.94 -12.74 9.20
CA SER A 96 -7.63 -13.55 8.19
C SER A 96 -6.76 -14.70 7.66
N SER A 97 -5.46 -14.47 7.47
CA SER A 97 -4.54 -15.51 6.97
C SER A 97 -4.36 -16.66 7.94
N ILE A 98 -4.34 -16.37 9.25
CA ILE A 98 -4.26 -17.37 10.32
C ILE A 98 -5.52 -18.23 10.31
N LEU A 99 -6.70 -17.60 10.26
CA LEU A 99 -7.99 -18.32 10.22
C LEU A 99 -8.11 -19.23 8.99
N LEU A 100 -7.56 -18.82 7.85
CA LEU A 100 -7.61 -19.56 6.59
C LEU A 100 -6.43 -20.52 6.39
N GLY A 101 -5.51 -20.66 7.36
CA GLY A 101 -4.32 -21.49 7.23
C GLY A 101 -3.37 -21.06 6.10
N SER A 102 -3.43 -19.80 5.68
CA SER A 102 -2.71 -19.24 4.53
C SER A 102 -1.55 -18.33 4.92
N HIS A 103 -1.04 -18.48 6.14
CA HIS A 103 -0.04 -17.59 6.73
C HIS A 103 1.23 -17.42 5.87
N GLN A 104 1.69 -18.47 5.19
CA GLN A 104 2.86 -18.37 4.32
C GLN A 104 2.66 -17.38 3.15
N LYS A 105 1.44 -17.29 2.59
CA LYS A 105 1.12 -16.30 1.57
C LYS A 105 1.15 -14.89 2.14
N TYR A 106 0.66 -14.72 3.37
CA TYR A 106 0.70 -13.44 4.07
C TYR A 106 2.14 -12.96 4.27
N LEU A 107 3.03 -13.82 4.78
CA LEU A 107 4.44 -13.49 4.99
C LEU A 107 5.08 -12.98 3.69
N LEU A 108 4.91 -13.72 2.60
CA LEU A 108 5.46 -13.34 1.30
C LEU A 108 4.97 -11.98 0.79
N VAL A 109 3.71 -11.60 1.08
CA VAL A 109 3.16 -10.30 0.69
C VAL A 109 3.69 -9.16 1.56
N TRP A 110 3.75 -9.38 2.87
CA TRP A 110 3.93 -8.29 3.84
C TRP A 110 5.36 -8.13 4.35
N THR A 111 6.25 -9.11 4.16
CA THR A 111 7.67 -9.01 4.54
C THR A 111 8.33 -7.72 4.03
N PRO A 112 8.19 -7.32 2.75
CA PRO A 112 8.82 -6.08 2.26
C PRO A 112 8.32 -4.82 2.97
N TRP A 113 7.04 -4.78 3.38
CA TRP A 113 6.50 -3.66 4.17
C TRP A 113 7.06 -3.65 5.59
N ILE A 114 7.15 -4.82 6.21
CA ILE A 114 7.62 -4.98 7.60
C ILE A 114 9.10 -4.62 7.69
N GLU A 115 9.92 -5.08 6.75
CA GLU A 115 11.33 -4.70 6.65
C GLU A 115 11.51 -3.19 6.46
N TYR A 116 10.67 -2.57 5.62
CA TYR A 116 10.67 -1.10 5.46
C TYR A 116 10.23 -0.37 6.74
N ARG A 117 9.25 -0.91 7.47
CA ARG A 117 8.62 -0.22 8.61
C ARG A 117 9.44 -0.32 9.89
N PHE A 118 10.03 -1.48 10.14
CA PHE A 118 10.70 -1.83 11.40
C PHE A 118 12.19 -2.16 11.21
N GLY A 119 12.70 -2.19 9.97
CA GLY A 119 14.06 -2.60 9.67
C GLY A 119 14.22 -4.12 9.61
N THR A 120 15.42 -4.57 9.24
CA THR A 120 15.73 -6.00 9.04
C THR A 120 15.96 -6.79 10.32
N ASN A 121 16.02 -6.12 11.48
CA ASN A 121 16.40 -6.73 12.76
C ASN A 121 15.18 -7.13 13.63
N ASP A 122 14.02 -6.48 13.44
CA ASP A 122 12.76 -6.73 14.15
C ASP A 122 11.67 -7.58 13.43
N PRO A 123 11.85 -8.17 12.22
CA PRO A 123 10.76 -8.93 11.57
C PRO A 123 10.28 -10.12 12.42
N ILE A 124 11.17 -10.73 13.20
CA ILE A 124 10.94 -12.01 13.87
C ILE A 124 9.79 -11.91 14.88
N THR A 125 9.64 -10.78 15.59
CA THR A 125 8.60 -10.60 16.62
C THR A 125 7.20 -10.35 16.02
N PHE A 126 7.12 -9.77 14.82
CA PHE A 126 5.85 -9.54 14.12
C PHE A 126 5.43 -10.70 13.22
N LEU A 127 6.39 -11.51 12.76
CA LEU A 127 6.18 -12.66 11.90
C LEU A 127 6.01 -13.97 12.70
N SER A 128 6.39 -14.01 13.99
CA SER A 128 6.04 -15.11 14.88
C SER A 128 4.53 -15.14 15.14
N ILE A 129 3.93 -16.32 15.01
CA ILE A 129 2.59 -16.67 15.51
C ILE A 129 2.75 -17.15 16.95
#